data_AF-A0A7V9T8X0-F1
#
_entry.id   AF-A0A7V9T8X0-F1
#
_cell.length_a   1.000
_cell.length_b   1.000
_cell.length_c   1.000
_cell.angle_alpha   90.00
_cell.angle_beta   90.00
_cell.angle_gamma   90.00
#
_symmetry.space_group_name_H-M   'P 1'
#
loop_
_entity.id
_entity.type
_entity.pdbx_description
1 polymer ?
#
loop_
_entity_poly.entity_id
_entity_poly.type
_entity_poly.pdbx_seq_one_letter_code
_entity_poly.pdbx_strand_id
1 'polypeptide(L)'
;MSTPSSNTGPPGHPRGIGFGILLFVITVGIYGLYWAYKTHEEMKQHTGDGLGGVLGLVVWILVGAVSAFVIPSEVGKMYKQAGKEPPVTGWTGLWLFPFGIFLVPAIVWFVKVQGGLNRYWEGVTATAPATAPSVTPAS
;
A
#
# COMPACT_ATOMS: atom_id res chain seq x y z
N MET A 1 -22.87 14.02 15.27
CA MET A 1 -22.03 12.83 15.51
C MET A 1 -21.80 12.18 14.15
N SER A 2 -20.73 12.55 13.44
CA SER A 2 -20.46 12.03 12.09
C SER A 2 -19.81 10.65 12.23
N THR A 3 -20.50 9.61 11.82
CA THR A 3 -19.97 8.24 11.73
C THR A 3 -18.68 8.26 10.90
N PRO A 4 -17.52 7.86 11.45
CA PRO A 4 -16.30 7.76 10.65
C PRO A 4 -16.56 6.75 9.53
N SER A 5 -16.28 7.13 8.28
CA SER A 5 -16.52 6.31 7.10
C SER A 5 -15.95 4.91 7.32
N SER A 6 -16.83 3.91 7.39
CA SER A 6 -16.47 2.51 7.44
C SER A 6 -15.69 2.16 6.17
N ASN A 7 -14.38 1.96 6.27
CA ASN A 7 -13.54 1.48 5.17
C ASN A 7 -14.22 0.25 4.54
N THR A 8 -14.65 0.36 3.28
CA THR A 8 -15.77 -0.44 2.73
C THR A 8 -15.31 -1.67 1.92
N GLY A 9 -14.01 -1.94 1.83
CA GLY A 9 -13.48 -3.11 1.11
C GLY A 9 -12.55 -4.01 1.94
N PRO A 10 -12.27 -5.24 1.45
CA PRO A 10 -11.41 -6.20 2.15
C PRO A 10 -9.99 -5.62 2.35
N PRO A 11 -9.32 -5.95 3.48
CA PRO A 11 -7.94 -5.52 3.69
C PRO A 11 -7.00 -6.18 2.66
N GLY A 12 -6.00 -5.43 2.22
CA GLY A 12 -4.89 -5.95 1.43
C GLY A 12 -3.98 -6.87 2.26
N HIS A 13 -3.08 -7.59 1.58
CA HIS A 13 -2.21 -8.54 2.24
C HIS A 13 -0.89 -7.89 2.68
N PRO A 14 -0.49 -8.02 3.97
CA PRO A 14 0.84 -7.64 4.43
C PRO A 14 1.92 -8.38 3.65
N ARG A 15 2.96 -7.66 3.23
CA ARG A 15 4.03 -8.21 2.38
C ARG A 15 5.38 -8.07 3.05
N GLY A 16 6.18 -9.14 3.03
CA GLY A 16 7.53 -9.12 3.60
C GLY A 16 8.43 -8.13 2.86
N ILE A 17 8.96 -7.13 3.58
CA ILE A 17 9.80 -6.06 3.01
C ILE A 17 11.07 -6.64 2.37
N GLY A 18 11.76 -7.57 3.07
CA GLY A 18 12.94 -8.25 2.56
C GLY A 18 12.64 -9.14 1.34
N PHE A 19 11.49 -9.81 1.33
CA PHE A 19 11.04 -10.61 0.19
C PHE A 19 10.74 -9.74 -1.04
N GLY A 20 10.12 -8.58 -0.84
CA GLY A 20 9.86 -7.63 -1.92
C GLY A 20 11.15 -7.06 -2.53
N ILE A 21 12.14 -6.72 -1.70
CA ILE A 21 13.46 -6.26 -2.18
C ILE A 21 14.18 -7.38 -2.93
N LEU A 22 14.18 -8.61 -2.39
CA LEU A 22 14.80 -9.76 -3.03
C LEU A 22 14.21 -10.02 -4.41
N LEU A 23 12.88 -10.06 -4.52
CA LEU A 23 12.21 -10.25 -5.81
C LEU A 23 12.47 -9.09 -6.76
N PHE A 24 12.51 -7.84 -6.28
CA PHE A 24 12.87 -6.70 -7.11
C PHE A 24 14.25 -6.86 -7.76
N VAL A 25 15.26 -7.31 -6.99
CA VAL A 25 16.62 -7.53 -7.50
C VAL A 25 16.68 -8.73 -8.44
N ILE A 26 16.10 -9.87 -8.05
CA ILE A 26 16.11 -11.10 -8.87
C ILE A 26 15.40 -10.90 -10.21
N THR A 27 14.30 -10.16 -10.21
CA THR A 27 13.50 -9.90 -11.42
C THR A 27 13.95 -8.67 -12.20
N VAL A 28 15.06 -8.04 -11.82
CA VAL A 28 15.61 -6.83 -12.47
C VAL A 28 14.53 -5.74 -12.61
N GLY A 29 13.77 -5.52 -11.53
CA GLY A 29 12.74 -4.49 -11.47
C GLY A 29 11.36 -4.88 -12.01
N ILE A 30 11.18 -6.03 -12.67
CA ILE A 30 9.86 -6.47 -13.16
C ILE A 30 8.87 -6.66 -12.00
N TYR A 31 9.33 -7.19 -10.86
CA TYR A 31 8.49 -7.31 -9.67
C TYR A 31 7.97 -5.96 -9.18
N GLY A 32 8.69 -4.86 -9.42
CA GLY A 32 8.23 -3.50 -9.10
C GLY A 32 6.93 -3.13 -9.83
N LEU A 33 6.75 -3.57 -11.08
CA LEU A 33 5.53 -3.38 -11.86
C LEU A 33 4.36 -4.14 -11.24
N TYR A 34 4.56 -5.42 -10.93
CA TYR A 34 3.56 -6.25 -10.27
C TYR A 34 3.16 -5.67 -8.91
N TRP A 35 4.16 -5.25 -8.13
CA TRP A 35 3.97 -4.64 -6.82
C TRP A 35 3.17 -3.33 -6.89
N ALA A 36 3.47 -2.47 -7.86
CA ALA A 36 2.76 -1.20 -8.06
C ALA A 36 1.29 -1.46 -8.43
N TYR A 37 1.05 -2.36 -9.39
CA TYR A 37 -0.29 -2.79 -9.78
C TYR A 37 -1.08 -3.31 -8.57
N LYS A 38 -0.54 -4.29 -7.83
CA LYS A 38 -1.23 -4.89 -6.69
C LYS A 38 -1.49 -3.91 -5.58
N THR A 39 -0.55 -3.01 -5.30
CA THR A 39 -0.69 -2.00 -4.25
C THR A 39 -1.82 -1.03 -4.59
N HIS A 40 -1.86 -0.48 -5.80
CA HIS A 40 -2.95 0.42 -6.20
C HIS A 40 -4.31 -0.30 -6.27
N GLU A 41 -4.34 -1.56 -6.66
CA GLU A 41 -5.56 -2.36 -6.70
C GLU A 41 -6.13 -2.58 -5.29
N GLU A 42 -5.30 -3.03 -4.33
CA GLU A 42 -5.72 -3.26 -2.95
C GLU A 42 -6.18 -1.96 -2.27
N MET A 43 -5.45 -0.85 -2.47
CA MET A 43 -5.82 0.45 -1.91
C MET A 43 -7.17 0.93 -2.48
N LYS A 44 -7.37 0.84 -3.80
CA LYS A 44 -8.64 1.20 -4.43
C LYS A 44 -9.79 0.31 -3.97
N GLN A 45 -9.56 -1.01 -3.87
CA GLN A 45 -10.59 -1.94 -3.39
C GLN A 45 -11.00 -1.61 -1.95
N HIS A 46 -10.04 -1.26 -1.08
CA HIS A 46 -10.32 -0.98 0.32
C HIS A 46 -10.97 0.38 0.56
N THR A 47 -10.47 1.43 -0.09
CA THR A 47 -10.90 2.82 0.12
C THR A 47 -12.04 3.22 -0.83
N GLY A 48 -12.21 2.54 -1.96
CA GLY A 48 -13.13 2.95 -3.03
C GLY A 48 -12.66 4.19 -3.83
N ASP A 49 -11.56 4.81 -3.40
CA ASP A 49 -10.96 6.02 -3.96
C ASP A 49 -9.45 5.77 -4.20
N GLY A 50 -8.94 6.18 -5.35
CA GLY A 50 -7.56 5.92 -5.80
C GLY A 50 -7.44 5.55 -7.29
N LEU A 51 -6.21 5.59 -7.83
CA LEU A 51 -5.95 5.30 -9.25
C LEU A 51 -6.44 3.91 -9.67
N GLY A 52 -6.29 2.90 -8.81
CA GLY A 52 -6.57 1.48 -9.12
C GLY A 52 -5.41 0.79 -9.83
N GLY A 53 -5.41 -0.54 -9.84
CA GLY A 53 -4.24 -1.32 -10.26
C GLY A 53 -3.78 -1.03 -11.68
N VAL A 54 -4.70 -1.10 -12.64
CA VAL A 54 -4.39 -0.90 -14.06
C VAL A 54 -3.90 0.52 -14.35
N LEU A 55 -4.61 1.54 -13.83
CA LEU A 55 -4.21 2.93 -14.06
C LEU A 55 -2.90 3.27 -13.34
N GLY A 56 -2.71 2.75 -12.12
CA GLY A 56 -1.46 2.87 -11.37
C GLY A 56 -0.28 2.22 -12.09
N LEU A 57 -0.49 1.07 -12.75
CA LEU A 57 0.53 0.41 -13.56
C LEU A 57 0.89 1.23 -14.80
N VAL A 58 -0.10 1.77 -15.52
CA VAL A 58 0.13 2.64 -16.68
C VAL A 58 0.93 3.88 -16.27
N VAL A 59 0.58 4.50 -15.14
CA VAL A 59 1.31 5.66 -14.60
C VAL A 59 2.72 5.28 -14.17
N TRP A 60 2.93 4.09 -13.62
CA TRP A 60 4.27 3.58 -13.30
C TRP A 60 5.15 3.42 -14.54
N ILE A 61 4.59 2.91 -15.65
CA ILE A 61 5.34 2.70 -16.89
C ILE A 61 5.65 4.03 -17.60
N LEU A 62 4.66 4.92 -17.71
CA LEU A 62 4.79 6.17 -18.46
C LEU A 62 5.47 7.27 -17.65
N VAL A 63 5.26 7.28 -16.34
CA VAL A 63 5.66 8.35 -15.43
C VAL A 63 6.12 7.80 -14.08
N GLY A 64 6.98 6.77 -14.08
CA GLY A 64 7.44 6.09 -12.87
C GLY A 64 8.01 7.01 -11.77
N ALA A 65 8.60 8.14 -12.16
CA ALA A 65 9.01 9.20 -11.23
C ALA A 65 7.84 9.81 -10.44
N VAL A 66 6.68 10.00 -11.07
CA VAL A 66 5.47 10.50 -10.39
C VAL A 66 4.89 9.45 -9.46
N SER A 67 4.91 8.16 -9.85
CA SER A 67 4.44 7.08 -8.98
C SER A 67 5.18 6.99 -7.64
N ALA A 68 6.45 7.42 -7.60
CA ALA A 68 7.23 7.55 -6.38
C ALA A 68 6.56 8.45 -5.32
N PHE A 69 5.83 9.48 -5.77
CA PHE A 69 5.10 10.42 -4.93
C PHE A 69 3.64 9.98 -4.73
N VAL A 70 3.02 9.40 -5.76
CA VAL A 70 1.61 9.00 -5.72
C VAL A 70 1.37 7.91 -4.68
N ILE A 71 2.13 6.82 -4.70
CA ILE A 71 1.91 5.67 -3.79
C ILE A 71 1.97 6.10 -2.31
N PRO A 72 3.03 6.76 -1.80
CA PRO A 72 3.05 7.19 -0.41
C PRO A 72 2.02 8.28 -0.11
N SER A 73 1.56 9.05 -1.10
CA SER A 73 0.46 9.99 -0.91
C SER A 73 -0.89 9.28 -0.72
N GLU A 74 -1.15 8.20 -1.47
CA GLU A 74 -2.35 7.37 -1.31
C GLU A 74 -2.35 6.66 0.03
N VAL A 75 -1.22 6.06 0.44
CA VAL A 75 -1.06 5.48 1.78
C VAL A 75 -1.30 6.54 2.86
N GLY A 76 -0.72 7.74 2.73
CA GLY A 76 -0.94 8.82 3.68
C GLY A 76 -2.41 9.27 3.76
N LYS A 77 -3.14 9.29 2.63
CA LYS A 77 -4.58 9.57 2.60
C LYS A 77 -5.38 8.51 3.34
N MET A 78 -5.08 7.21 3.15
CA MET A 78 -5.74 6.11 3.86
C MET A 78 -5.58 6.24 5.38
N TYR A 79 -4.39 6.60 5.85
CA TYR A 79 -4.15 6.87 7.27
C TYR A 79 -4.99 8.04 7.78
N LYS A 80 -5.02 9.17 7.05
CA LYS A 80 -5.83 10.34 7.41
C LYS A 80 -7.33 10.04 7.46
N GLN A 81 -7.84 9.28 6.49
CA GLN A 81 -9.23 8.84 6.47
C GLN A 81 -9.56 7.93 7.65
N ALA A 82 -8.60 7.09 8.07
CA ALA A 82 -8.70 6.28 9.28
C ALA A 82 -8.45 7.06 10.58
N GLY A 83 -8.27 8.39 10.53
CA GLY A 83 -7.99 9.23 11.69
C GLY A 83 -6.62 9.02 12.34
N LYS A 84 -5.67 8.40 11.62
CA LYS A 84 -4.31 8.09 12.09
C LYS A 84 -3.28 9.02 11.45
N GLU A 85 -2.16 9.24 12.15
CA GLU A 85 -1.04 9.99 11.56
C GLU A 85 -0.37 9.21 10.44
N PRO A 86 -0.11 9.82 9.27
CA PRO A 86 0.45 9.14 8.12
C PRO A 86 1.96 8.87 8.33
N PRO A 87 2.41 7.60 8.30
CA PRO A 87 3.84 7.27 8.45
C PRO A 87 4.67 7.66 7.21
N VAL A 88 4.00 7.83 6.07
CA VAL A 88 4.59 8.26 4.80
C VAL A 88 3.70 9.32 4.17
N THR A 89 4.32 10.26 3.45
CA THR A 89 3.63 11.33 2.70
C THR A 89 4.17 11.39 1.28
N GLY A 90 3.57 12.21 0.41
CA GLY A 90 4.08 12.40 -0.95
C GLY A 90 5.58 12.74 -1.00
N TRP A 91 6.10 13.48 -0.01
CA TRP A 91 7.53 13.79 0.12
C TRP A 91 8.45 12.57 0.29
N THR A 92 7.92 11.43 0.72
CA THR A 92 8.67 10.17 0.72
C THR A 92 9.19 9.87 -0.68
N GLY A 93 8.47 10.25 -1.75
CA GLY A 93 8.90 10.12 -3.14
C GLY A 93 10.25 10.76 -3.48
N LEU A 94 10.70 11.76 -2.71
CA LEU A 94 12.00 12.40 -2.91
C LEU A 94 13.20 11.46 -2.65
N TRP A 95 12.97 10.36 -1.91
CA TRP A 95 13.98 9.30 -1.77
C TRP A 95 14.17 8.50 -3.05
N LEU A 96 13.12 8.35 -3.87
CA LEU A 96 13.21 7.66 -5.15
C LEU A 96 13.55 8.62 -6.31
N PHE A 97 13.22 9.90 -6.18
CA PHE A 97 13.49 10.93 -7.19
C PHE A 97 14.27 12.08 -6.55
N PRO A 98 15.54 12.37 -6.87
CA PRO A 98 16.42 11.95 -7.98
C PRO A 98 17.31 10.73 -7.70
N PHE A 99 17.22 10.14 -6.51
CA PHE A 99 18.20 9.17 -6.03
C PHE A 99 17.85 7.70 -6.32
N GLY A 100 16.75 7.42 -7.01
CA GLY A 100 16.27 6.05 -7.27
C GLY A 100 17.16 5.21 -8.17
N ILE A 101 18.13 5.82 -8.87
CA ILE A 101 19.19 5.09 -9.56
C ILE A 101 20.17 4.43 -8.58
N PHE A 102 20.23 4.95 -7.35
CA PHE A 102 21.00 4.35 -6.27
C PHE A 102 20.14 3.34 -5.52
N LEU A 103 20.70 2.15 -5.30
CA LEU A 103 20.02 1.04 -4.65
C LEU A 103 19.56 1.38 -3.22
N VAL A 104 20.37 2.12 -2.46
CA VAL A 104 20.08 2.44 -1.05
C VAL A 104 18.86 3.34 -0.89
N PRO A 105 18.76 4.52 -1.56
CA PRO A 105 17.56 5.36 -1.54
C PRO A 105 16.30 4.63 -1.99
N ALA A 106 16.39 3.76 -3.02
CA ALA A 106 15.28 2.93 -3.46
C ALA A 106 14.81 1.93 -2.38
N ILE A 107 15.76 1.29 -1.69
CA ILE A 107 15.46 0.40 -0.56
C ILE A 107 14.79 1.17 0.58
N VAL A 108 15.33 2.34 0.98
CA VAL A 108 14.75 3.16 2.06
C VAL A 108 13.33 3.60 1.74
N TRP A 109 13.09 4.03 0.51
CA TRP A 109 11.75 4.36 0.03
C TRP A 109 10.80 3.16 0.14
N PHE A 110 11.23 2.00 -0.36
CA PHE A 110 10.42 0.79 -0.35
C PHE A 110 10.09 0.32 1.06
N VAL A 111 11.09 0.32 1.97
CA VAL A 111 10.92 -0.05 3.38
C VAL A 111 9.90 0.86 4.08
N LYS A 112 9.95 2.17 3.83
CA LYS A 112 9.00 3.12 4.41
C LYS A 112 7.59 2.89 3.90
N VAL A 113 7.42 2.76 2.58
CA VAL A 113 6.11 2.55 1.96
C VAL A 113 5.52 1.22 2.37
N GLN A 114 6.27 0.12 2.26
CA GLN A 114 5.81 -1.21 2.67
C GLN A 114 5.61 -1.33 4.17
N GLY A 115 6.49 -0.76 4.98
CA GLY A 115 6.31 -0.75 6.43
C GLY A 115 5.06 0.04 6.85
N GLY A 116 4.76 1.16 6.18
CA GLY A 116 3.50 1.89 6.40
C GLY A 116 2.29 1.08 5.98
N LEU A 117 2.33 0.51 4.77
CA LEU A 117 1.22 -0.27 4.23
C LEU A 117 0.93 -1.53 5.05
N ASN A 118 1.95 -2.28 5.49
CA ASN A 118 1.78 -3.44 6.34
C ASN A 118 1.12 -3.10 7.68
N ARG A 119 1.62 -2.06 8.38
CA ARG A 119 1.04 -1.63 9.66
C ARG A 119 -0.41 -1.21 9.51
N TYR A 120 -0.77 -0.60 8.39
CA TYR A 120 -2.15 -0.27 8.07
C TYR A 120 -3.00 -1.54 7.97
N TRP A 121 -2.58 -2.50 7.13
CA TRP A 121 -3.31 -3.75 6.94
C TRP A 121 -3.39 -4.60 8.21
N GLU A 122 -2.31 -4.72 8.97
CA GLU A 122 -2.30 -5.37 10.28
C GLU A 122 -3.32 -4.73 11.22
N GLY A 123 -3.39 -3.40 11.25
CA GLY A 123 -4.36 -2.66 12.05
C GLY A 123 -5.82 -2.89 11.60
N VAL A 124 -6.07 -2.96 10.29
CA VAL A 124 -7.41 -3.25 9.76
C VAL A 124 -7.81 -4.70 10.06
N THR A 125 -6.92 -5.66 9.80
CA THR A 125 -7.18 -7.10 10.05
C THR A 125 -7.36 -7.39 11.54
N ALA A 126 -6.62 -6.73 12.44
CA ALA A 126 -6.80 -6.88 13.88
C ALA A 126 -8.12 -6.29 14.40
N THR A 127 -8.70 -5.32 13.68
CA THR A 127 -9.98 -4.69 14.03
C THR A 127 -11.15 -5.36 13.32
N ALA A 128 -10.90 -6.19 12.29
CA ALA A 128 -11.93 -6.98 11.64
C ALA A 128 -12.52 -7.94 12.69
N PRO A 129 -13.80 -7.78 13.09
CA PRO A 129 -14.38 -8.63 14.10
C PRO A 129 -14.30 -10.08 13.63
N ALA A 130 -14.02 -10.98 14.57
CA ALA A 130 -14.14 -12.41 14.40
C ALA A 130 -15.61 -12.79 14.16
N THR A 131 -16.19 -12.39 13.03
CA THR A 131 -17.49 -12.86 12.56
C THR A 131 -17.27 -14.20 11.84
N ALA A 132 -16.68 -15.16 12.56
CA ALA A 132 -16.89 -16.56 12.23
C ALA A 132 -18.30 -16.89 12.74
N PRO A 133 -19.23 -17.38 11.90
CA PRO A 133 -20.54 -17.78 12.39
C PRO A 133 -20.35 -18.90 13.40
N SER A 134 -20.71 -18.65 14.66
CA SER A 134 -20.91 -19.70 15.65
C SER A 134 -22.05 -20.57 15.13
N VAL A 135 -21.70 -21.62 14.40
CA VAL A 135 -22.64 -22.69 14.04
C VAL A 135 -23.00 -23.37 15.36
N THR A 136 -24.11 -22.97 15.93
CA THR A 136 -24.73 -23.68 17.05
C THR A 136 -25.39 -24.92 16.44
N PRO A 137 -24.92 -26.16 16.69
CA PRO A 137 -25.77 -27.30 16.42
C PRO A 137 -26.89 -27.26 17.47
N ALA A 138 -28.12 -27.05 16.98
CA ALA A 138 -29.32 -27.16 17.78
C ALA A 138 -29.44 -28.58 18.36
N SER A 139 -30.03 -28.63 19.55
CA SER A 139 -30.23 -29.76 20.45
C SER A 139 -30.98 -30.94 19.88
#